data_AF-A0A0D6L5K3-F1
#
_entry.id   AF-A0A0D6L5K3-F1
#
_cell.length_a   1.000
_cell.length_b   1.000
_cell.length_c   1.000
_cell.angle_alpha   90.00
_cell.angle_beta   90.00
_cell.angle_gamma   90.00
#
_symmetry.space_group_name_H-M   'P 1'
#
loop_
_entity.id
_entity.type
_entity.pdbx_description
1 polymer ?
#
loop_
_entity_poly.entity_id
_entity_poly.type
_entity_poly.pdbx_seq_one_letter_code
_entity_poly.pdbx_strand_id
1 'polypeptide(L)'
;MKKQVFLASLFFASMGVTVYAGDVDHKITVEEISKQGISVKVAVQSERGPVVGAMVKITHNGMTIGAGTTDASGNVAISIPSYNKQLVRIDVTHAMYKEDKLVDVVLEDGKTFNFSLKPKTESLDAVAAKEAEQAARQEAAKKAAEDAEKQRQEIAKATDETAKQAEETRKLAEQKSAEAKAAQLEAEAKKKEHEARIAAEQAAREANMKKQQAEAEARRIETEKNRLEDTKKDTKAIERMPKLSKRNRRIN
;
A
#
# COMPACT_ATOMS: atom_id res chain seq x y z
N MET A 1 -30.86 -36.52 108.51
CA MET A 1 -29.49 -36.27 109.04
C MET A 1 -28.66 -35.73 107.88
N LYS A 2 -28.17 -34.47 107.93
CA LYS A 2 -26.77 -34.09 108.26
C LYS A 2 -25.78 -34.70 107.24
N LYS A 3 -24.91 -34.01 106.48
CA LYS A 3 -24.27 -32.68 106.47
C LYS A 3 -23.67 -32.48 105.07
N GLN A 4 -23.80 -31.30 104.45
CA GLN A 4 -22.70 -30.36 104.18
C GLN A 4 -21.28 -30.95 104.06
N VAL A 5 -20.65 -30.75 102.89
CA VAL A 5 -19.22 -30.47 102.77
C VAL A 5 -19.05 -29.21 101.92
N PHE A 6 -18.18 -28.36 102.44
CA PHE A 6 -17.93 -26.95 102.17
C PHE A 6 -16.69 -26.78 101.27
N LEU A 7 -16.49 -25.52 100.86
CA LEU A 7 -15.20 -24.89 100.55
C LEU A 7 -14.57 -25.27 99.20
N ALA A 8 -13.96 -24.37 98.42
CA ALA A 8 -13.89 -22.91 98.33
C ALA A 8 -12.89 -22.64 97.20
N SER A 9 -12.84 -21.38 96.75
CA SER A 9 -11.87 -20.82 95.80
C SER A 9 -12.12 -21.25 94.35
N LEU A 10 -12.48 -20.34 93.45
CA LEU A 10 -11.61 -19.22 93.13
C LEU A 10 -12.39 -17.92 92.96
N PHE A 11 -12.21 -17.07 93.97
CA PHE A 11 -12.28 -15.62 93.87
C PHE A 11 -11.47 -15.15 92.64
N PHE A 12 -12.11 -14.41 91.74
CA PHE A 12 -11.63 -13.12 91.24
C PHE A 12 -12.85 -12.47 90.58
N ALA A 13 -13.56 -11.61 91.33
CA ALA A 13 -13.51 -10.16 91.10
C ALA A 13 -13.97 -9.84 89.67
N SER A 14 -15.14 -9.26 89.49
CA SER A 14 -15.21 -7.81 89.67
C SER A 14 -16.64 -7.35 89.49
N MET A 15 -17.16 -6.74 90.56
CA MET A 15 -18.22 -5.74 90.55
C MET A 15 -19.62 -6.23 90.14
N GLY A 16 -20.41 -6.53 91.17
CA GLY A 16 -21.84 -6.24 91.06
C GLY A 16 -22.05 -4.73 90.91
N VAL A 17 -23.14 -4.36 90.25
CA VAL A 17 -24.18 -3.50 90.81
C VAL A 17 -25.35 -3.45 89.83
N THR A 18 -26.51 -3.77 90.39
CA THR A 18 -27.89 -3.52 89.92
C THR A 18 -28.28 -4.00 88.52
N VAL A 19 -29.07 -5.08 88.53
CA VAL A 19 -30.09 -5.35 87.51
C VAL A 19 -31.06 -4.17 87.54
N TYR A 20 -30.99 -3.31 86.52
CA TYR A 20 -32.05 -2.37 86.22
C TYR A 20 -33.25 -3.19 85.75
N ALA A 21 -34.33 -3.18 86.53
CA ALA A 21 -35.63 -3.63 86.10
C ALA A 21 -36.16 -2.64 85.06
N GLY A 22 -35.69 -2.79 83.83
CA GLY A 22 -36.30 -2.19 82.66
C GLY A 22 -37.07 -3.29 81.95
N ASP A 23 -38.39 -3.22 82.01
CA ASP A 23 -39.26 -3.91 81.08
C ASP A 23 -38.85 -3.43 79.68
N VAL A 24 -38.04 -4.22 78.97
CA VAL A 24 -37.74 -3.93 77.57
C VAL A 24 -38.94 -4.43 76.80
N ASP A 25 -39.97 -3.60 76.82
CA ASP A 25 -41.06 -3.61 75.89
C ASP A 25 -40.41 -3.44 74.51
N HIS A 26 -40.05 -4.56 73.88
CA HIS A 26 -39.62 -4.59 72.49
C HIS A 26 -40.85 -4.23 71.66
N LYS A 27 -41.17 -2.94 71.62
CA LYS A 27 -41.90 -2.36 70.51
C LYS A 27 -41.07 -2.64 69.28
N ILE A 28 -41.40 -3.72 68.59
CA ILE A 28 -41.14 -3.84 67.17
C ILE A 28 -41.94 -2.71 66.57
N THR A 29 -41.32 -1.54 66.45
CA THR A 29 -41.80 -0.49 65.57
C THR A 29 -41.63 -1.08 64.19
N VAL A 30 -42.64 -1.83 63.74
CA VAL A 30 -42.91 -1.95 62.31
C VAL A 30 -43.20 -0.52 61.92
N GLU A 31 -42.18 0.20 61.45
CA GLU A 31 -42.40 1.37 60.63
C GLU A 31 -43.22 0.86 59.46
N GLU A 32 -44.53 0.98 59.58
CA GLU A 32 -45.44 0.86 58.47
C GLU A 32 -44.98 1.96 57.51
N ILE A 33 -44.13 1.59 56.55
CA ILE A 33 -43.85 2.41 55.38
C ILE A 33 -45.20 2.49 54.69
N SER A 34 -45.99 3.48 55.11
CA SER A 34 -47.28 3.79 54.53
C SER A 34 -46.98 4.20 53.12
N LYS A 35 -47.13 3.22 52.24
CA LYS A 35 -47.02 3.37 50.80
C LYS A 35 -48.18 4.25 50.37
N GLN A 36 -47.98 5.55 50.46
CA GLN A 36 -48.99 6.51 50.09
C GLN A 36 -49.17 6.46 48.58
N GLY A 37 -50.43 6.34 48.15
CA GLY A 37 -50.77 6.50 46.75
C GLY A 37 -50.51 7.93 46.33
N ILE A 38 -49.83 8.13 45.20
CA ILE A 38 -49.55 9.45 44.66
C ILE A 38 -50.17 9.61 43.27
N SER A 39 -50.54 10.83 42.91
CA SER A 39 -51.02 11.19 41.58
C SER A 39 -50.06 12.16 40.92
N VAL A 40 -49.52 11.79 39.77
CA VAL A 40 -48.56 12.61 39.02
C VAL A 40 -49.18 13.06 37.71
N LYS A 41 -48.96 14.31 37.34
CA LYS A 41 -49.36 14.84 36.04
C LYS A 41 -48.16 14.92 35.10
N VAL A 42 -48.34 14.54 33.85
CA VAL A 42 -47.35 14.71 32.80
C VAL A 42 -47.97 15.47 31.64
N ALA A 43 -47.36 16.59 31.27
CA ALA A 43 -47.77 17.42 30.15
C ALA A 43 -46.75 17.29 29.02
N VAL A 44 -47.22 16.91 27.83
CA VAL A 44 -46.39 16.65 26.66
C VAL A 44 -46.77 17.63 25.56
N GLN A 45 -45.82 18.48 25.20
CA GLN A 45 -45.98 19.51 24.19
C GLN A 45 -44.95 19.35 23.07
N SER A 46 -45.21 20.01 21.95
CA SER A 46 -44.27 20.18 20.85
C SER A 46 -44.36 21.61 20.33
N GLU A 47 -43.46 21.99 19.42
CA GLU A 47 -43.53 23.29 18.75
C GLU A 47 -44.85 23.54 18.01
N ARG A 48 -45.57 22.47 17.63
CA ARG A 48 -46.87 22.54 16.94
C ARG A 48 -48.08 22.50 17.87
N GLY A 49 -47.86 22.49 19.19
CA GLY A 49 -48.91 22.38 20.20
C GLY A 49 -48.88 21.06 21.00
N PRO A 50 -49.97 20.76 21.75
CA PRO A 50 -50.03 19.59 22.63
C PRO A 50 -49.92 18.28 21.85
N VAL A 51 -49.19 17.31 22.40
CA VAL A 51 -49.01 15.99 21.78
C VAL A 51 -50.04 15.03 22.33
N VAL A 52 -51.04 14.71 21.52
CA VAL A 52 -52.10 13.75 21.83
C VAL A 52 -51.61 12.33 21.59
N GLY A 53 -51.95 11.38 22.47
CA GLY A 53 -51.63 9.97 22.25
C GLY A 53 -50.20 9.56 22.60
N ALA A 54 -49.42 10.41 23.27
CA ALA A 54 -48.07 10.06 23.72
C ALA A 54 -48.14 9.06 24.88
N MET A 55 -47.38 7.98 24.77
CA MET A 55 -47.25 6.97 25.81
C MET A 55 -46.26 7.46 26.86
N VAL A 56 -46.71 7.57 28.10
CA VAL A 56 -45.89 7.94 29.25
C VAL A 56 -45.73 6.71 30.15
N LYS A 57 -44.50 6.34 30.45
CA LYS A 57 -44.16 5.17 31.27
C LYS A 57 -43.23 5.54 32.40
N ILE A 58 -43.65 5.25 33.62
CA ILE A 58 -42.87 5.47 34.84
C ILE A 58 -42.30 4.13 35.29
N THR A 59 -40.98 4.05 35.36
CA THR A 59 -40.22 2.82 35.61
C THR A 59 -39.30 2.97 36.81
N HIS A 60 -39.24 1.98 37.69
CA HIS A 60 -38.24 1.85 38.75
C HIS A 60 -37.53 0.50 38.63
N ASN A 61 -36.19 0.48 38.60
CA ASN A 61 -35.39 -0.75 38.45
C ASN A 61 -35.85 -1.67 37.30
N GLY A 62 -36.24 -1.08 36.16
CA GLY A 62 -36.74 -1.81 34.99
C GLY A 62 -38.21 -2.25 35.08
N MET A 63 -38.88 -2.09 36.22
CA MET A 63 -40.30 -2.40 36.40
C MET A 63 -41.17 -1.15 36.19
N THR A 64 -42.23 -1.28 35.37
CA THR A 64 -43.19 -0.18 35.17
C THR A 64 -44.13 -0.10 36.37
N ILE A 65 -44.14 1.05 37.05
CA ILE A 65 -44.98 1.30 38.23
C ILE A 65 -46.19 2.18 37.90
N GLY A 66 -46.20 2.82 36.73
CA GLY A 66 -47.31 3.61 36.24
C GLY A 66 -47.16 3.85 34.74
N ALA A 67 -48.28 3.85 34.04
CA ALA A 67 -48.31 4.17 32.62
C ALA A 67 -49.61 4.91 32.29
N GLY A 68 -49.56 5.71 31.23
CA GLY A 68 -50.73 6.41 30.73
C GLY A 68 -50.48 6.95 29.34
N THR A 69 -51.55 7.42 28.71
CA THR A 69 -51.49 8.04 27.39
C THR A 69 -52.05 9.45 27.49
N THR A 70 -51.42 10.40 26.81
CA THR A 70 -51.86 11.80 26.85
C THR A 70 -53.20 12.01 26.15
N ASP A 71 -54.02 12.86 26.73
CA ASP A 71 -55.31 13.29 26.21
C ASP A 71 -55.20 14.32 25.08
N ALA A 72 -56.34 14.84 24.62
CA ALA A 72 -56.40 15.87 23.58
C ALA A 72 -55.69 17.19 23.95
N SER A 73 -55.47 17.44 25.25
CA SER A 73 -54.73 18.61 25.76
C SER A 73 -53.24 18.32 25.96
N GLY A 74 -52.79 17.11 25.61
CA GLY A 74 -51.41 16.66 25.81
C GLY A 74 -51.08 16.32 27.26
N ASN A 75 -52.09 16.15 28.13
CA ASN A 75 -51.88 15.89 29.55
C ASN A 75 -52.25 14.45 29.89
N VAL A 76 -51.60 13.89 30.91
CA VAL A 76 -51.97 12.60 31.50
C VAL A 76 -51.79 12.66 33.01
N ALA A 77 -52.76 12.11 33.74
CA ALA A 77 -52.66 11.89 35.18
C ALA A 77 -52.43 10.40 35.45
N ILE A 78 -51.32 10.07 36.12
CA ILE A 78 -50.93 8.70 36.45
C ILE A 78 -51.01 8.53 37.96
N SER A 79 -51.91 7.67 38.43
CA SER A 79 -52.03 7.30 39.84
C SER A 79 -51.17 6.07 40.12
N ILE A 80 -50.27 6.18 41.09
CA ILE A 80 -49.40 5.09 41.55
C ILE A 80 -49.90 4.70 42.95
N PRO A 81 -50.51 3.51 43.12
CA PRO A 81 -51.14 3.13 44.38
C PRO A 81 -50.18 3.03 45.58
N SER A 82 -48.92 2.76 45.30
CA SER A 82 -47.89 2.54 46.32
C SER A 82 -46.57 3.13 45.83
N TYR A 83 -46.13 4.21 46.47
CA TYR A 83 -44.85 4.84 46.16
C TYR A 83 -44.04 5.13 47.42
N ASN A 84 -42.76 4.79 47.40
CA ASN A 84 -41.85 4.91 48.55
C ASN A 84 -40.71 5.91 48.30
N LYS A 85 -40.98 7.03 47.61
CA LYS A 85 -39.99 8.08 47.30
C LYS A 85 -38.70 7.59 46.60
N GLN A 86 -38.80 6.45 45.91
CA GLN A 86 -37.69 5.84 45.17
C GLN A 86 -37.43 6.59 43.86
N LEU A 87 -36.18 6.64 43.40
CA LEU A 87 -35.84 7.26 42.12
C LEU A 87 -36.48 6.50 40.95
N VAL A 88 -37.15 7.23 40.06
CA VAL A 88 -37.84 6.66 38.89
C VAL A 88 -37.36 7.29 37.60
N ARG A 89 -37.62 6.58 36.50
CA ARG A 89 -37.47 7.06 35.14
C ARG A 89 -38.83 7.26 34.50
N ILE A 90 -39.07 8.42 33.91
CA ILE A 90 -40.26 8.73 33.13
C ILE A 90 -39.85 8.73 31.66
N ASP A 91 -40.38 7.80 30.88
CA ASP A 91 -40.19 7.71 29.43
C ASP A 91 -41.44 8.24 28.72
N VAL A 92 -41.24 9.08 27.70
CA VAL A 92 -42.32 9.57 26.84
C VAL A 92 -42.03 9.17 25.39
N THR A 93 -42.96 8.41 24.80
CA THR A 93 -42.82 7.85 23.45
C THR A 93 -44.04 8.18 22.60
N HIS A 94 -43.80 8.57 21.35
CA HIS A 94 -44.86 8.75 20.35
C HIS A 94 -44.38 8.31 18.96
N ALA A 95 -45.31 7.88 18.11
CA ALA A 95 -45.00 7.42 16.75
C ALA A 95 -44.32 8.53 15.91
N MET A 96 -44.85 9.76 15.99
CA MET A 96 -44.47 10.89 15.14
C MET A 96 -43.41 11.83 15.75
N TYR A 97 -43.00 11.62 17.01
CA TYR A 97 -42.01 12.46 17.70
C TYR A 97 -40.85 11.63 18.22
N LYS A 98 -39.69 12.28 18.43
CA LYS A 98 -38.54 11.69 19.11
C LYS A 98 -38.87 11.44 20.57
N GLU A 99 -38.36 10.35 21.09
CA GLU A 99 -38.54 9.95 22.49
C GLU A 99 -37.78 10.91 23.40
N ASP A 100 -38.37 11.19 24.56
CA ASP A 100 -37.74 11.97 25.62
C ASP A 100 -37.88 11.21 26.95
N LYS A 101 -36.92 11.38 27.84
CA LYS A 101 -36.88 10.64 29.11
C LYS A 101 -36.26 11.48 30.22
N LEU A 102 -36.84 11.37 31.40
CA LEU A 102 -36.34 11.98 32.62
C LEU A 102 -35.92 10.85 33.57
N VAL A 103 -34.66 10.86 33.99
CA VAL A 103 -34.04 9.80 34.82
C VAL A 103 -33.78 10.34 36.22
N ASP A 104 -33.77 9.47 37.22
CA ASP A 104 -33.44 9.77 38.62
C ASP A 104 -34.31 10.87 39.24
N VAL A 105 -35.63 10.71 39.09
CA VAL A 105 -36.62 11.65 39.59
C VAL A 105 -37.32 11.08 40.82
N VAL A 106 -37.51 11.90 41.84
CA VAL A 106 -38.44 11.59 42.94
C VAL A 106 -39.81 12.18 42.59
N LEU A 107 -40.84 11.34 42.63
CA LEU A 107 -42.22 11.75 42.38
C LEU A 107 -42.81 12.39 43.65
N GLU A 108 -43.59 13.44 43.45
CA GLU A 108 -44.33 14.12 44.51
C GLU A 108 -45.79 14.19 44.11
N ASP A 109 -46.69 14.10 45.09
CA ASP A 109 -48.12 14.11 44.83
C ASP A 109 -48.57 15.46 44.23
N GLY A 110 -49.33 15.41 43.14
CA GLY A 110 -49.79 16.57 42.38
C GLY A 110 -48.74 17.24 41.48
N LYS A 111 -47.49 16.79 41.48
CA LYS A 111 -46.43 17.39 40.66
C LYS A 111 -46.70 17.19 39.17
N THR A 112 -46.36 18.21 38.38
CA THR A 112 -46.48 18.19 36.93
C THR A 112 -45.09 18.13 36.28
N PHE A 113 -44.87 17.15 35.42
CA PHE A 113 -43.66 17.01 34.61
C PHE A 113 -43.94 17.43 33.18
N ASN A 114 -43.15 18.36 32.65
CA ASN A 114 -43.31 18.89 31.31
C ASN A 114 -42.27 18.27 30.35
N PHE A 115 -42.73 17.77 29.21
CA PHE A 115 -41.88 17.24 28.14
C PHE A 115 -42.14 18.01 26.85
N SER A 116 -41.07 18.33 26.11
CA SER A 116 -41.15 18.99 24.81
C SER A 116 -40.57 18.08 23.73
N LEU A 117 -41.44 17.41 22.99
CA LEU A 117 -41.05 16.44 21.98
C LEU A 117 -40.79 17.12 20.63
N LYS A 118 -39.69 16.74 19.99
CA LYS A 118 -39.34 17.18 18.63
C LYS A 118 -39.92 16.23 17.58
N PRO A 119 -40.55 16.71 16.50
CA PRO A 119 -41.11 15.84 15.47
C PRO A 119 -40.02 14.98 14.82
N LYS A 120 -40.38 13.75 14.45
CA LYS A 120 -39.54 12.85 13.63
C LYS A 120 -39.55 13.25 12.15
N THR A 121 -40.60 13.94 11.71
CA THR A 121 -40.69 14.48 10.35
C THR A 121 -39.89 15.76 10.26
N GLU A 122 -38.83 15.72 9.45
CA GLU A 122 -38.19 16.92 8.93
C GLU A 122 -39.28 17.75 8.21
N SER A 123 -39.31 19.07 8.41
CA SER A 123 -40.25 19.96 7.71
C SER A 123 -40.05 19.83 6.19
N LEU A 124 -41.09 20.12 5.40
CA LEU A 124 -41.05 20.04 3.92
C LEU A 124 -39.85 20.80 3.31
N ASP A 125 -39.37 21.86 3.98
CA ASP A 125 -38.17 22.61 3.59
C ASP A 125 -36.88 21.79 3.64
N ALA A 126 -36.77 20.83 4.56
CA ALA A 126 -35.59 19.96 4.67
C ALA A 126 -35.58 18.85 3.61
N VAL A 127 -36.75 18.48 3.07
CA VAL A 127 -36.84 17.56 1.92
C VAL A 127 -36.38 18.26 0.65
N ALA A 128 -36.84 19.50 0.40
CA ALA A 128 -36.39 20.30 -0.74
C ALA A 128 -34.89 20.63 -0.68
N ALA A 129 -34.35 20.92 0.51
CA ALA A 129 -32.91 21.13 0.71
C ALA A 129 -32.09 19.86 0.41
N LYS A 130 -32.57 18.68 0.82
CA LYS A 130 -31.91 17.39 0.51
C LYS A 130 -31.97 17.03 -0.97
N GLU A 131 -33.07 17.33 -1.67
CA GLU A 131 -33.17 17.11 -3.11
C GLU A 131 -32.24 18.04 -3.90
N ALA A 132 -32.15 19.32 -3.51
CA ALA A 132 -31.19 20.26 -4.10
C ALA A 132 -29.74 19.83 -3.84
N GLU A 133 -29.43 19.32 -2.64
CA GLU A 133 -28.11 18.79 -2.31
C GLU A 133 -27.79 17.51 -3.09
N GLN A 134 -28.76 16.61 -3.27
CA GLN A 134 -28.57 15.42 -4.10
C GLN A 134 -28.38 15.76 -5.58
N ALA A 135 -29.12 16.73 -6.11
CA ALA A 135 -28.93 17.20 -7.48
C ALA A 135 -27.53 17.81 -7.69
N ALA A 136 -27.08 18.65 -6.76
CA ALA A 136 -25.73 19.22 -6.79
C ALA A 136 -24.64 18.14 -6.68
N ARG A 137 -24.83 17.13 -5.82
CA ARG A 137 -23.91 15.98 -5.70
C ARG A 137 -23.88 15.12 -6.96
N GLN A 138 -25.01 14.90 -7.62
CA GLN A 138 -25.05 14.16 -8.90
C GLN A 138 -24.38 14.92 -10.03
N GLU A 139 -24.57 16.24 -10.12
CA GLU A 139 -23.91 17.07 -11.13
C GLU A 139 -22.40 17.15 -10.90
N ALA A 140 -21.97 17.27 -9.64
CA ALA A 140 -20.56 17.20 -9.27
C ALA A 140 -19.94 15.83 -9.58
N ALA A 141 -20.66 14.73 -9.33
CA ALA A 141 -20.21 13.38 -9.66
C ALA A 141 -20.09 13.16 -11.17
N LYS A 142 -21.01 13.72 -11.98
CA LYS A 142 -20.92 13.66 -13.45
C LYS A 142 -19.72 14.43 -13.98
N LYS A 143 -19.46 15.65 -13.49
CA LYS A 143 -18.28 16.44 -13.88
C LYS A 143 -16.97 15.73 -13.49
N ALA A 144 -16.90 15.18 -12.27
CA ALA A 144 -15.74 14.41 -11.83
C ALA A 144 -15.51 13.14 -12.68
N ALA A 145 -16.57 12.47 -13.13
CA ALA A 145 -16.46 11.33 -14.03
C ALA A 145 -15.96 11.74 -15.42
N GLU A 146 -16.48 12.84 -15.97
CA GLU A 146 -16.06 13.36 -17.28
C GLU A 146 -14.60 13.82 -17.27
N ASP A 147 -14.15 14.48 -16.20
CA ASP A 147 -12.76 14.89 -16.02
C ASP A 147 -11.82 13.69 -15.85
N ALA A 148 -12.24 12.67 -15.10
CA ALA A 148 -11.48 11.43 -14.96
C ALA A 148 -11.37 10.67 -16.29
N GLU A 149 -12.41 10.71 -17.13
CA GLU A 149 -12.39 10.10 -18.46
C GLU A 149 -11.45 10.87 -19.41
N LYS A 150 -11.47 12.21 -19.40
CA LYS A 150 -10.52 13.04 -20.16
C LYS A 150 -9.08 12.77 -19.76
N GLN A 151 -8.79 12.71 -18.46
CA GLN A 151 -7.44 12.39 -17.96
C GLN A 151 -7.00 10.99 -18.40
N ARG A 152 -7.90 9.98 -18.35
CA ARG A 152 -7.58 8.64 -18.85
C ARG A 152 -7.28 8.62 -20.34
N GLN A 153 -8.02 9.38 -21.15
CA GLN A 153 -7.76 9.50 -22.58
C GLN A 153 -6.44 10.21 -22.89
N GLU A 154 -6.09 11.26 -22.14
CA GLU A 154 -4.80 11.96 -22.29
C GLU A 154 -3.62 11.06 -21.89
N ILE A 155 -3.74 10.32 -20.79
CA ILE A 155 -2.73 9.34 -20.36
C ILE A 155 -2.57 8.25 -21.42
N ALA A 156 -3.68 7.71 -21.96
CA ALA A 156 -3.63 6.69 -23.01
C ALA A 156 -2.92 7.19 -24.28
N LYS A 157 -3.20 8.44 -24.71
CA LYS A 157 -2.50 9.05 -25.86
C LYS A 157 -1.02 9.25 -25.58
N ALA A 158 -0.66 9.74 -24.39
CA ALA A 158 0.73 9.92 -24.01
C ALA A 158 1.49 8.57 -23.91
N THR A 159 0.85 7.51 -23.41
CA THR A 159 1.45 6.17 -23.38
C THR A 159 1.64 5.59 -24.79
N ASP A 160 0.71 5.81 -25.70
CA ASP A 160 0.84 5.36 -27.10
C ASP A 160 1.95 6.13 -27.83
N GLU A 161 2.07 7.44 -27.63
CA GLU A 161 3.14 8.24 -28.23
C GLU A 161 4.52 7.86 -27.69
N THR A 162 4.64 7.64 -26.39
CA THR A 162 5.90 7.19 -25.78
C THR A 162 6.27 5.77 -26.21
N ALA A 163 5.30 4.86 -26.38
CA ALA A 163 5.55 3.54 -26.92
C ALA A 163 6.04 3.60 -28.38
N LYS A 164 5.43 4.44 -29.23
CA LYS A 164 5.87 4.65 -30.62
C LYS A 164 7.28 5.22 -30.68
N GLN A 165 7.60 6.22 -29.87
CA GLN A 165 8.96 6.78 -29.80
C GLN A 165 9.98 5.76 -29.30
N ALA A 166 9.62 4.92 -28.33
CA ALA A 166 10.48 3.83 -27.85
C ALA A 166 10.72 2.77 -28.94
N GLU A 167 9.71 2.46 -29.75
CA GLU A 167 9.86 1.52 -30.86
C GLU A 167 10.72 2.09 -31.99
N GLU A 168 10.51 3.36 -32.37
CA GLU A 168 11.32 4.04 -33.40
C GLU A 168 12.79 4.16 -32.98
N THR A 169 13.05 4.53 -31.72
CA THR A 169 14.41 4.60 -31.19
C THR A 169 15.10 3.24 -31.15
N ARG A 170 14.37 2.16 -30.80
CA ARG A 170 14.90 0.79 -30.88
C ARG A 170 15.24 0.37 -32.32
N LYS A 171 14.34 0.63 -33.28
CA LYS A 171 14.59 0.32 -34.70
C LYS A 171 15.81 1.08 -35.24
N LEU A 172 15.94 2.36 -34.86
CA LEU A 172 17.06 3.19 -35.31
C LEU A 172 18.39 2.76 -34.66
N ALA A 173 18.37 2.35 -33.39
CA ALA A 173 19.54 1.77 -32.73
C ALA A 173 19.94 0.42 -33.35
N GLU A 174 18.96 -0.43 -33.68
CA GLU A 174 19.21 -1.72 -34.33
C GLU A 174 19.83 -1.53 -35.71
N GLN A 175 19.27 -0.63 -36.54
CA GLN A 175 19.82 -0.29 -37.86
C GLN A 175 21.26 0.24 -37.78
N LYS A 176 21.53 1.19 -36.87
CA LYS A 176 22.90 1.71 -36.67
C LYS A 176 23.88 0.62 -36.22
N SER A 177 23.42 -0.30 -35.37
CA SER A 177 24.27 -1.40 -34.90
C SER A 177 24.55 -2.42 -36.01
N ALA A 178 23.59 -2.68 -36.89
CA ALA A 178 23.76 -3.54 -38.05
C ALA A 178 24.69 -2.91 -39.08
N GLU A 179 24.53 -1.62 -39.36
CA GLU A 179 25.39 -0.86 -40.27
C GLU A 179 26.83 -0.76 -39.75
N ALA A 180 27.02 -0.53 -38.45
CA ALA A 180 28.35 -0.52 -37.83
C ALA A 180 29.04 -1.88 -37.91
N LYS A 181 28.29 -2.98 -37.69
CA LYS A 181 28.83 -4.35 -37.84
C LYS A 181 29.18 -4.65 -39.30
N ALA A 182 28.33 -4.27 -40.26
CA ALA A 182 28.61 -4.42 -41.68
C ALA A 182 29.87 -3.64 -42.10
N ALA A 183 30.00 -2.38 -41.68
CA ALA A 183 31.17 -1.55 -41.95
C ALA A 183 32.46 -2.11 -41.32
N GLN A 184 32.39 -2.68 -40.12
CA GLN A 184 33.54 -3.35 -39.49
C GLN A 184 33.98 -4.59 -40.27
N LEU A 185 33.03 -5.44 -40.68
CA LEU A 185 33.32 -6.63 -41.47
C LEU A 185 33.91 -6.29 -42.84
N GLU A 186 33.38 -5.27 -43.52
CA GLU A 186 33.95 -4.79 -44.79
C GLU A 186 35.35 -4.19 -44.62
N ALA A 187 35.58 -3.42 -43.56
CA ALA A 187 36.89 -2.85 -43.27
C ALA A 187 37.93 -3.93 -42.94
N GLU A 188 37.53 -4.97 -42.18
CA GLU A 188 38.39 -6.10 -41.86
C GLU A 188 38.68 -6.96 -43.11
N ALA A 189 37.69 -7.20 -43.95
CA ALA A 189 37.87 -7.90 -45.22
C ALA A 189 38.85 -7.17 -46.16
N LYS A 190 38.68 -5.85 -46.32
CA LYS A 190 39.59 -5.01 -47.13
C LYS A 190 41.01 -5.00 -46.58
N LYS A 191 41.19 -5.00 -45.26
CA LYS A 191 42.52 -5.10 -44.63
C LYS A 191 43.17 -6.45 -44.93
N LYS A 192 42.45 -7.56 -44.76
CA LYS A 192 42.95 -8.91 -45.05
C LYS A 192 43.30 -9.08 -46.53
N GLU A 193 42.48 -8.54 -47.43
CA GLU A 193 42.75 -8.55 -48.88
C GLU A 193 44.00 -7.73 -49.23
N HIS A 194 44.15 -6.54 -48.64
CA HIS A 194 45.32 -5.69 -48.87
C HIS A 194 46.61 -6.33 -48.34
N GLU A 195 46.56 -6.95 -47.15
CA GLU A 195 47.67 -7.67 -46.56
C GLU A 195 48.06 -8.89 -47.42
N ALA A 196 47.09 -9.68 -47.89
CA ALA A 196 47.33 -10.79 -48.79
C ALA A 196 47.95 -10.34 -50.13
N ARG A 197 47.52 -9.20 -50.67
CA ARG A 197 48.11 -8.62 -51.90
C ARG A 197 49.56 -8.20 -51.70
N ILE A 198 49.87 -7.54 -50.58
CA ILE A 198 51.26 -7.16 -50.26
C ILE A 198 52.12 -8.40 -50.10
N ALA A 199 51.66 -9.41 -49.36
CA ALA A 199 52.40 -10.65 -49.17
C ALA A 199 52.65 -11.40 -50.49
N ALA A 200 51.64 -11.47 -51.37
CA ALA A 200 51.78 -12.06 -52.69
C ALA A 200 52.76 -11.28 -53.58
N GLU A 201 52.71 -9.94 -53.55
CA GLU A 201 53.64 -9.08 -54.30
C GLU A 201 55.09 -9.22 -53.79
N GLN A 202 55.30 -9.30 -52.48
CA GLN A 202 56.61 -9.55 -51.87
C GLN A 202 57.15 -10.93 -52.26
N ALA A 203 56.34 -11.98 -52.15
CA ALA A 203 56.73 -13.33 -52.55
C ALA A 203 57.09 -13.41 -54.05
N ALA A 204 56.33 -12.72 -54.92
CA ALA A 204 56.61 -12.65 -56.35
C ALA A 204 57.92 -11.89 -56.64
N ARG A 205 58.19 -10.79 -55.93
CA ARG A 205 59.45 -10.03 -56.04
C ARG A 205 60.64 -10.87 -55.59
N GLU A 206 60.55 -11.57 -54.47
CA GLU A 206 61.62 -12.45 -53.99
C GLU A 206 61.88 -13.61 -54.95
N ALA A 207 60.83 -14.24 -55.49
CA ALA A 207 60.96 -15.30 -56.48
C ALA A 207 61.62 -14.79 -57.77
N ASN A 208 61.26 -13.60 -58.24
CA ASN A 208 61.88 -12.97 -59.40
C ASN A 208 63.34 -12.60 -59.14
N MET A 209 63.67 -12.07 -57.96
CA MET A 209 65.05 -11.78 -57.56
C MET A 209 65.90 -13.06 -57.52
N LYS A 210 65.39 -14.14 -56.94
CA LYS A 210 66.08 -15.44 -56.93
C LYS A 210 66.27 -16.00 -58.34
N LYS A 211 65.27 -15.89 -59.22
CA LYS A 211 65.40 -16.29 -60.63
C LYS A 211 66.47 -15.47 -61.36
N GLN A 212 66.49 -14.15 -61.18
CA GLN A 212 67.50 -13.28 -61.78
C GLN A 212 68.91 -13.55 -61.25
N GLN A 213 69.05 -13.82 -59.95
CA GLN A 213 70.33 -14.22 -59.35
C GLN A 213 70.80 -15.56 -59.91
N ALA A 214 69.93 -16.57 -59.98
CA ALA A 214 70.25 -17.88 -60.54
C ALA A 214 70.60 -17.79 -62.03
N GLU A 215 69.89 -16.97 -62.82
CA GLU A 215 70.19 -16.75 -64.23
C GLU A 215 71.51 -15.99 -64.41
N ALA A 216 71.78 -14.97 -63.60
CA ALA A 216 73.05 -14.24 -63.62
C ALA A 216 74.23 -15.14 -63.22
N GLU A 217 74.05 -16.02 -62.23
CA GLU A 217 75.05 -17.00 -61.82
C GLU A 217 75.27 -18.07 -62.90
N ALA A 218 74.20 -18.59 -63.51
CA ALA A 218 74.29 -19.52 -64.65
C ALA A 218 75.05 -18.89 -65.83
N ARG A 219 74.76 -17.62 -66.17
CA ARG A 219 75.52 -16.87 -67.18
C ARG A 219 76.99 -16.71 -66.81
N ARG A 220 77.32 -16.43 -65.53
CA ARG A 220 78.72 -16.34 -65.07
C ARG A 220 79.44 -17.68 -65.24
N ILE A 221 78.83 -18.78 -64.80
CA ILE A 221 79.40 -20.13 -64.95
C ILE A 221 79.60 -20.48 -66.43
N GLU A 222 78.65 -20.14 -67.30
CA GLU A 222 78.78 -20.36 -68.74
C GLU A 222 79.92 -19.52 -69.36
N THR A 223 80.03 -18.24 -69.00
CA THR A 223 81.16 -17.40 -69.46
C THR A 223 82.51 -17.92 -68.97
N GLU A 224 82.58 -18.43 -67.74
CA GLU A 224 83.80 -19.01 -67.19
C GLU A 224 84.16 -20.33 -67.87
N LYS A 225 83.17 -21.19 -68.15
CA LYS A 225 83.37 -22.41 -68.91
C LYS A 225 83.87 -22.13 -70.33
N ASN A 226 83.29 -21.15 -71.02
CA ASN A 226 83.73 -20.74 -72.35
C ASN A 226 85.18 -20.21 -72.31
N ARG A 227 85.54 -19.40 -71.31
CA ARG A 227 86.92 -18.93 -71.11
C ARG A 227 87.90 -20.07 -70.82
N LEU A 228 87.48 -21.09 -70.08
CA LEU A 228 88.27 -22.29 -69.82
C LEU A 228 88.42 -23.19 -71.07
N GLU A 229 87.41 -23.25 -71.93
CA GLU A 229 87.51 -23.94 -73.22
C GLU A 229 88.45 -23.23 -74.19
N ASP A 230 88.43 -21.90 -74.23
CA ASP A 230 89.36 -21.12 -75.05
C ASP A 230 90.81 -21.29 -74.56
N THR A 231 91.06 -21.24 -73.26
CA THR A 231 92.41 -21.52 -72.71
C THR A 231 92.88 -22.97 -72.93
N LYS A 232 91.95 -23.94 -72.98
CA LYS A 232 92.26 -25.33 -73.37
C LYS A 232 92.57 -25.48 -74.86
N LYS A 233 91.92 -24.71 -75.74
CA LYS A 233 92.27 -24.67 -77.17
C LYS A 233 93.66 -24.07 -77.37
N ASP A 234 93.98 -23.01 -76.64
CA ASP A 234 95.29 -22.35 -76.70
C ASP A 234 96.42 -23.25 -76.19
N THR A 235 96.22 -23.97 -75.07
CA THR A 235 97.22 -24.93 -74.55
C THR A 235 97.40 -26.15 -75.46
N LYS A 236 96.33 -26.63 -76.11
CA LYS A 236 96.41 -27.71 -77.10
C LYS A 236 97.08 -27.27 -78.41
N ALA A 237 97.05 -25.98 -78.74
CA ALA A 237 97.85 -25.40 -79.82
C ALA A 237 99.34 -25.33 -79.46
N ILE A 238 99.67 -25.07 -78.19
CA ILE A 238 101.05 -25.00 -77.68
C ILE A 238 101.69 -26.40 -77.56
N GLU A 239 100.97 -27.44 -77.13
CA GLU A 239 101.50 -28.81 -77.02
C GLU A 239 101.75 -29.52 -78.36
N ARG A 240 101.26 -28.99 -79.49
CA ARG A 240 101.54 -29.53 -80.84
C ARG A 240 102.89 -29.09 -81.42
N MET A 241 103.73 -28.35 -80.68
CA MET A 241 105.10 -28.02 -81.10
C MET A 241 106.17 -28.63 -80.19
N PRO A 242 106.61 -29.87 -80.48
CA PRO A 242 108.03 -30.17 -80.30
C PRO A 242 108.56 -31.00 -81.48
N LYS A 243 109.21 -30.34 -82.44
CA LYS A 243 110.26 -30.87 -83.35
C LYS A 243 110.59 -29.84 -84.44
N LEU A 244 111.34 -28.79 -84.09
CA LEU A 244 112.12 -27.97 -85.04
C LEU A 244 113.18 -27.15 -84.28
N SER A 245 113.81 -27.76 -83.28
CA SER A 245 115.10 -27.30 -82.74
C SER A 245 116.16 -28.22 -83.33
N LYS A 246 117.15 -27.62 -84.01
CA LYS A 246 118.30 -28.19 -84.76
C LYS A 246 118.17 -28.16 -86.30
N ARG A 247 118.31 -26.97 -86.89
CA ARG A 247 119.14 -26.78 -88.09
C ARG A 247 119.49 -25.31 -88.28
N ASN A 248 120.75 -25.07 -88.62
CA ASN A 248 121.34 -23.81 -89.12
C ASN A 248 121.82 -22.80 -88.07
N ARG A 249 122.85 -23.21 -87.32
CA ARG A 249 124.06 -22.40 -87.14
C ARG A 249 124.98 -22.67 -88.33
N ARG A 250 125.24 -21.68 -89.19
CA ARG A 250 126.54 -21.32 -89.84
C ARG A 250 126.30 -20.52 -91.14
N ILE A 251 127.17 -19.53 -91.34
CA ILE A 251 127.42 -18.67 -92.52
C ILE A 251 126.39 -17.53 -92.67
N ASN A 252 126.69 -16.23 -92.57
CA ASN A 252 127.91 -15.41 -92.53
C ASN A 252 127.78 -14.33 -91.45
#